data_AF-A0A2N9M5K3-F1
#
_entry.id   AF-A0A2N9M5K3-F1
#
_cell.length_a   1.000
_cell.length_b   1.000
_cell.length_c   1.000
_cell.angle_alpha   90.00
_cell.angle_beta   90.00
_cell.angle_gamma   90.00
#
_symmetry.space_group_name_H-M   'P 1'
#
loop_
_entity.id
_entity.type
_entity.pdbx_description
1 polymer ?
#
loop_
_entity_poly.entity_id
_entity_poly.type
_entity_poly.pdbx_seq_one_letter_code
_entity_poly.pdbx_strand_id
1 'polypeptide(L)'
;MRLPREFRIAALSRSLGFGACFILLAAASSQKLVTPGYLFNSDPTCHEINGKFYLITTQDPFTTHLEVPNDFYKGMYAYRALTTEDFDHWVDHGSILRGRDVTWNTGFALWDGDTAIAANGQYYAYAPFRTSSALDQDYGTYEIGVFTAKNPLGPYKDVFGGPMKLPDGSPLVGLSPTITWAPDGSPYLIWGSGDTRLHEVQIARLKPDMTQLAEAPRTIEVPKQDACGNFEYFESPMLLHHGSKWYFTYVAYKNDKGPGCDAKGSYVNYIEGDNMFGPFTGPVHHLVFPAGDSEESIQQGFCSYRGQMYLAYHVPYENIVGEHDHHRQVAVTRLQFLADGTLQPIIPGRDPGAGTPGVSELTLDAFAPRRESAEFHARMNAEAEKGLRGEYQLKMGDGGYLRFHNVDFAAGAAEFQVEVSSENPSLSNGTLEVRLDHPAGELIAVAKVAYTGGPTNYRLLTVPLLAKVHGVHDLCFVARGDSSPAQRRLFNITWFRFTRAE
;
A
#
# COMPACT_ATOMS: atom_id res chain seq x y z
N MET A 1 56.46 -74.22 -22.21
CA MET A 1 57.03 -72.87 -22.10
C MET A 1 56.01 -71.89 -22.68
N ARG A 2 55.47 -71.02 -21.81
CA ARG A 2 54.59 -69.85 -22.06
C ARG A 2 53.31 -70.00 -22.92
N LEU A 3 52.19 -69.71 -22.22
CA LEU A 3 50.89 -69.15 -22.61
C LEU A 3 49.86 -70.06 -23.32
N PRO A 4 48.73 -70.39 -22.66
CA PRO A 4 47.64 -71.11 -23.30
C PRO A 4 46.55 -70.16 -23.84
N ARG A 5 46.32 -70.36 -25.14
CA ARG A 5 45.07 -70.33 -25.93
C ARG A 5 43.77 -69.92 -25.23
N GLU A 6 43.13 -68.95 -25.86
CA GLU A 6 41.72 -68.58 -25.74
C GLU A 6 40.78 -69.78 -25.98
N PHE A 7 39.66 -69.85 -25.23
CA PHE A 7 38.37 -70.34 -25.75
C PHE A 7 37.17 -69.75 -24.97
N ARG A 8 36.26 -69.19 -25.76
CA ARG A 8 34.85 -68.74 -25.58
C ARG A 8 34.07 -69.16 -24.32
N ILE A 9 33.23 -68.24 -23.79
CA ILE A 9 31.90 -68.56 -23.24
C ILE A 9 30.84 -67.51 -23.64
N ALA A 10 29.64 -68.04 -23.84
CA ALA A 10 28.39 -67.50 -24.38
C ALA A 10 27.74 -66.32 -23.65
N ALA A 11 26.87 -65.64 -24.39
CA ALA A 11 25.97 -64.58 -23.98
C ALA A 11 24.80 -65.07 -23.11
N LEU A 12 24.40 -64.24 -22.13
CA LEU A 12 23.07 -64.25 -21.53
C LEU A 12 22.47 -62.84 -21.61
N SER A 13 21.33 -62.74 -22.27
CA SER A 13 20.51 -61.53 -22.37
C SER A 13 19.80 -61.24 -21.05
N ARG A 14 20.01 -60.05 -20.48
CA ARG A 14 19.13 -59.45 -19.47
C ARG A 14 18.47 -58.20 -20.07
N SER A 15 17.16 -58.28 -20.22
CA SER A 15 16.27 -57.17 -20.53
C SER A 15 16.20 -56.19 -19.35
N LEU A 16 16.73 -54.99 -19.51
CA LEU A 16 16.45 -53.85 -18.62
C LEU A 16 15.21 -53.12 -19.13
N GLY A 17 14.13 -53.13 -18.33
CA GLY A 17 13.01 -52.21 -18.50
C GLY A 17 13.41 -50.81 -18.05
N PHE A 18 13.36 -49.84 -18.96
CA PHE A 18 13.45 -48.42 -18.63
C PHE A 18 12.12 -47.95 -18.04
N GLY A 19 12.05 -47.85 -16.72
CA GLY A 19 11.01 -47.08 -16.05
C GLY A 19 11.34 -45.59 -16.17
N ALA A 20 10.57 -44.86 -16.99
CA ALA A 20 10.66 -43.40 -17.04
C ALA A 20 10.07 -42.84 -15.74
N CYS A 21 10.96 -42.43 -14.83
CA CYS A 21 10.59 -41.67 -13.65
C CYS A 21 10.30 -40.23 -14.09
N PHE A 22 9.03 -39.88 -14.26
CA PHE A 22 8.61 -38.48 -14.41
C PHE A 22 8.84 -37.78 -13.08
N ILE A 23 9.99 -37.11 -12.93
CA ILE A 23 10.19 -36.12 -11.89
C ILE A 23 9.33 -34.92 -12.29
N LEU A 24 8.16 -34.79 -11.66
CA LEU A 24 7.44 -33.52 -11.59
C LEU A 24 8.36 -32.55 -10.83
N LEU A 25 9.14 -31.77 -11.58
CA LEU A 25 9.70 -30.52 -11.07
C LEU A 25 8.50 -29.65 -10.68
N ALA A 26 8.17 -29.64 -9.38
CA ALA A 26 7.38 -28.55 -8.83
C ALA A 26 8.17 -27.28 -9.11
N ALA A 27 7.71 -26.47 -10.07
CA ALA A 27 8.22 -25.12 -10.20
C ALA A 27 8.01 -24.45 -8.84
N ALA A 28 9.12 -24.10 -8.18
CA ALA A 28 9.06 -23.25 -7.00
C ALA A 28 8.37 -21.96 -7.46
N SER A 29 7.09 -21.83 -7.14
CA SER A 29 6.34 -20.62 -7.43
C SER A 29 6.78 -19.62 -6.38
N SER A 30 7.56 -18.62 -6.81
CA SER A 30 7.93 -17.49 -5.97
C SER A 30 6.69 -16.67 -5.66
N GLN A 31 6.69 -16.01 -4.50
CA GLN A 31 5.66 -15.06 -4.12
C GLN A 31 5.39 -14.05 -5.26
N LYS A 32 4.12 -13.87 -5.61
CA LYS A 32 3.71 -12.83 -6.57
C LYS A 32 3.35 -11.54 -5.82
N LEU A 33 4.16 -10.51 -6.03
CA LEU A 33 3.95 -9.18 -5.49
C LEU A 33 3.31 -8.27 -6.54
N VAL A 34 2.40 -7.40 -6.11
CA VAL A 34 1.75 -6.42 -6.98
C VAL A 34 2.71 -5.29 -7.29
N THR A 35 3.40 -4.75 -6.29
CA THR A 35 4.23 -3.56 -6.43
C THR A 35 5.71 -3.94 -6.63
N PRO A 36 6.46 -3.22 -7.49
CA PRO A 36 7.89 -3.44 -7.71
C PRO A 36 8.74 -2.84 -6.57
N GLY A 37 10.02 -3.22 -6.49
CA GLY A 37 10.98 -2.80 -5.44
C GLY A 37 11.42 -1.33 -5.42
N TYR A 38 10.59 -0.42 -5.94
CA TYR A 38 10.71 1.03 -5.80
C TYR A 38 9.40 1.68 -5.31
N LEU A 39 8.30 0.91 -5.28
CA LEU A 39 6.99 1.33 -4.84
C LEU A 39 6.59 0.45 -3.64
N PHE A 40 6.75 1.00 -2.45
CA PHE A 40 6.48 0.31 -1.20
C PHE A 40 5.08 0.68 -0.70
N ASN A 41 4.34 -0.35 -0.33
CA ASN A 41 2.95 -0.24 0.05
C ASN A 41 2.61 -1.23 1.13
N SER A 42 1.66 -0.83 1.95
CA SER A 42 1.30 -1.50 3.18
C SER A 42 -0.19 -1.41 3.43
N ASP A 43 -0.62 -2.08 4.51
CA ASP A 43 -1.98 -2.11 5.03
C ASP A 43 -3.07 -2.18 3.93
N PRO A 44 -3.05 -3.21 3.08
CA PRO A 44 -3.90 -3.24 1.91
C PRO A 44 -5.37 -3.45 2.29
N THR A 45 -6.26 -2.67 1.67
CA THR A 45 -7.70 -2.92 1.58
C THR A 45 -8.09 -3.06 0.11
N CYS A 46 -9.26 -3.62 -0.20
CA CYS A 46 -9.66 -3.80 -1.59
C CYS A 46 -11.17 -3.73 -1.82
N HIS A 47 -11.56 -3.36 -3.04
CA HIS A 47 -12.95 -3.17 -3.46
C HIS A 47 -13.15 -3.53 -4.94
N GLU A 48 -14.32 -4.04 -5.31
CA GLU A 48 -14.74 -4.06 -6.71
C GLU A 48 -15.50 -2.78 -7.05
N ILE A 49 -15.00 -2.01 -8.00
CA ILE A 49 -15.62 -0.75 -8.42
C ILE A 49 -15.64 -0.70 -9.95
N ASN A 50 -16.84 -0.57 -10.53
CA ASN A 50 -17.06 -0.50 -11.98
C ASN A 50 -16.36 -1.63 -12.78
N GLY A 51 -16.37 -2.86 -12.25
CA GLY A 51 -15.79 -4.05 -12.90
C GLY A 51 -14.27 -4.19 -12.76
N LYS A 52 -13.61 -3.29 -12.01
CA LYS A 52 -12.18 -3.31 -11.70
C LYS A 52 -11.94 -3.68 -10.25
N PHE A 53 -10.84 -4.39 -10.02
CA PHE A 53 -10.31 -4.61 -8.68
C PHE A 53 -9.53 -3.36 -8.27
N TYR A 54 -9.94 -2.71 -7.18
CA TYR A 54 -9.21 -1.62 -6.56
C TYR A 54 -8.46 -2.18 -5.36
N LEU A 55 -7.15 -1.95 -5.33
CA LEU A 55 -6.27 -2.19 -4.20
C LEU A 55 -5.92 -0.83 -3.60
N ILE A 56 -6.29 -0.60 -2.35
CA ILE A 56 -5.97 0.61 -1.61
C ILE A 56 -4.89 0.26 -0.60
N THR A 57 -3.89 1.11 -0.45
CA THR A 57 -2.76 0.82 0.44
C THR A 57 -2.33 2.06 1.20
N THR A 58 -1.86 1.88 2.43
CA THR A 58 -0.92 2.83 3.03
C THR A 58 0.32 2.94 2.16
N GLN A 59 0.79 4.17 1.99
CA GLN A 59 2.03 4.45 1.30
C GLN A 59 3.18 4.36 2.29
N ASP A 60 3.93 3.27 2.21
CA ASP A 60 5.24 3.22 2.84
C ASP A 60 6.18 4.24 2.18
N PRO A 61 7.25 4.64 2.87
CA PRO A 61 8.13 5.68 2.36
C PRO A 61 8.75 5.35 0.98
N PHE A 62 9.03 6.38 0.17
CA PHE A 62 9.51 6.21 -1.22
C PHE A 62 11.02 5.94 -1.33
N THR A 63 11.52 5.87 -2.57
CA THR A 63 12.95 5.74 -2.91
C THR A 63 13.87 6.69 -2.13
N THR A 64 13.46 7.94 -1.88
CA THR A 64 14.24 8.89 -1.05
C THR A 64 14.48 8.41 0.37
N HIS A 65 13.54 7.62 0.91
CA HIS A 65 13.64 7.04 2.23
C HIS A 65 14.45 5.75 2.26
N LEU A 66 14.78 5.14 1.12
CA LEU A 66 15.80 4.09 1.10
C LEU A 66 17.21 4.66 1.38
N GLU A 67 17.36 5.98 1.32
CA GLU A 67 18.64 6.68 1.50
C GLU A 67 18.87 7.16 2.94
N VAL A 68 17.87 7.00 3.81
CA VAL A 68 17.92 7.37 5.24
C VAL A 68 17.28 6.26 6.08
N PRO A 69 17.57 6.14 7.38
CA PRO A 69 16.86 5.18 8.23
C PRO A 69 15.35 5.42 8.21
N ASN A 70 14.59 4.32 8.17
CA ASN A 70 13.14 4.33 8.22
C ASN A 70 12.69 3.98 9.63
N ASP A 71 12.17 4.95 10.40
CA ASP A 71 11.63 4.70 11.74
C ASP A 71 10.13 4.35 11.65
N PHE A 72 9.73 3.15 12.12
CA PHE A 72 8.40 2.53 11.97
C PHE A 72 7.17 3.43 12.25
N TYR A 73 7.30 4.42 13.13
CA TYR A 73 6.17 5.20 13.66
C TYR A 73 5.85 6.52 12.90
N LYS A 74 6.58 6.85 11.82
CA LYS A 74 6.40 8.09 11.02
C LYS A 74 6.73 7.87 9.54
N GLY A 75 6.31 8.78 8.66
CA GLY A 75 6.77 8.79 7.27
C GLY A 75 5.77 8.26 6.24
N MET A 76 4.63 7.74 6.70
CA MET A 76 3.50 7.33 5.84
C MET A 76 2.52 8.50 5.72
N TYR A 77 2.49 9.14 4.55
CA TYR A 77 1.79 10.42 4.37
C TYR A 77 0.53 10.33 3.50
N ALA A 78 0.27 9.18 2.90
CA ALA A 78 -0.77 9.02 1.89
C ALA A 78 -1.36 7.61 1.88
N TYR A 79 -2.60 7.52 1.40
CA TYR A 79 -3.13 6.29 0.80
C TYR A 79 -2.99 6.36 -0.72
N ARG A 80 -2.73 5.21 -1.33
CA ARG A 80 -2.63 5.02 -2.78
C ARG A 80 -3.70 4.07 -3.27
N ALA A 81 -4.01 4.18 -4.56
CA ALA A 81 -4.90 3.25 -5.23
C ALA A 81 -4.21 2.62 -6.44
N LEU A 82 -4.29 1.30 -6.54
CA LEU A 82 -3.94 0.54 -7.73
C LEU A 82 -5.19 -0.14 -8.29
N THR A 83 -5.28 -0.29 -9.61
CA THR A 83 -6.36 -1.06 -10.23
C THR A 83 -5.87 -2.14 -11.18
N THR A 84 -6.67 -3.20 -11.30
CA THR A 84 -6.45 -4.29 -12.27
C THR A 84 -7.77 -4.92 -12.71
N GLU A 85 -7.73 -5.63 -13.83
CA GLU A 85 -8.82 -6.48 -14.32
C GLU A 85 -8.44 -7.96 -14.47
N ASP A 86 -7.16 -8.29 -14.33
CA ASP A 86 -6.58 -9.62 -14.57
C ASP A 86 -5.52 -10.05 -13.53
N PHE A 87 -5.13 -9.16 -12.61
CA PHE A 87 -4.07 -9.32 -11.61
C PHE A 87 -2.64 -9.43 -12.16
N ASP A 88 -2.46 -9.28 -13.48
CA ASP A 88 -1.15 -9.27 -14.13
C ASP A 88 -0.74 -7.85 -14.49
N HIS A 89 -1.69 -7.03 -14.97
CA HIS A 89 -1.45 -5.64 -15.33
C HIS A 89 -2.12 -4.71 -14.32
N TRP A 90 -1.33 -3.87 -13.69
CA TRP A 90 -1.74 -2.93 -12.65
C TRP A 90 -1.53 -1.49 -13.10
N VAL A 91 -2.49 -0.63 -12.74
CA VAL A 91 -2.40 0.82 -12.92
C VAL A 91 -2.28 1.48 -11.56
N ASP A 92 -1.17 2.18 -11.29
CA ASP A 92 -0.99 3.00 -10.09
C ASP A 92 -1.55 4.41 -10.30
N HIS A 93 -2.58 4.75 -9.52
CA HIS A 93 -3.28 6.04 -9.57
C HIS A 93 -2.70 7.09 -8.60
N GLY A 94 -1.50 6.88 -8.07
CA GLY A 94 -0.87 7.87 -7.20
C GLY A 94 -1.53 7.97 -5.82
N SER A 95 -1.32 9.12 -5.16
CA SER A 95 -1.85 9.41 -3.84
C SER A 95 -3.30 9.93 -3.93
N ILE A 96 -4.24 9.24 -3.29
CA ILE A 96 -5.68 9.57 -3.35
C ILE A 96 -6.21 10.28 -2.10
N LEU A 97 -5.55 10.10 -0.95
CA LEU A 97 -5.85 10.77 0.33
C LEU A 97 -4.53 11.01 1.06
N ARG A 98 -4.35 12.18 1.66
CA ARG A 98 -3.05 12.58 2.24
C ARG A 98 -3.17 13.30 3.57
N GLY A 99 -2.19 13.07 4.42
CA GLY A 99 -2.02 13.78 5.70
C GLY A 99 -1.87 15.29 5.56
N ARG A 100 -1.34 15.79 4.44
CA ARG A 100 -1.18 17.23 4.20
C ARG A 100 -2.50 17.97 3.98
N ASP A 101 -3.54 17.26 3.54
CA ASP A 101 -4.86 17.86 3.31
C ASP A 101 -5.71 17.91 4.59
N VAL A 102 -5.18 17.39 5.70
CA VAL A 102 -5.85 17.28 7.00
C VAL A 102 -5.20 18.24 8.00
N THR A 103 -5.97 19.24 8.44
CA THR A 103 -5.42 20.34 9.25
C THR A 103 -5.03 19.92 10.66
N TRP A 104 -5.72 18.90 11.20
CA TRP A 104 -5.53 18.38 12.55
C TRP A 104 -4.53 17.20 12.62
N ASN A 105 -3.98 16.76 11.50
CA ASN A 105 -2.87 15.80 11.49
C ASN A 105 -1.57 16.48 11.97
N THR A 106 -1.10 16.08 13.15
CA THR A 106 0.06 16.66 13.83
C THR A 106 1.25 15.70 13.95
N GLY A 107 1.01 14.39 13.87
CA GLY A 107 1.99 13.35 14.16
C GLY A 107 2.76 12.82 12.96
N PHE A 108 2.47 13.30 11.74
CA PHE A 108 3.20 12.93 10.51
C PHE A 108 3.10 11.44 10.13
N ALA A 109 1.96 10.82 10.43
CA ALA A 109 1.62 9.46 10.02
C ALA A 109 0.11 9.32 9.72
N LEU A 110 -0.18 8.60 8.65
CA LEU A 110 -1.49 8.18 8.17
C LEU A 110 -1.40 6.67 7.90
N TRP A 111 -2.12 5.86 8.69
CA TRP A 111 -1.95 4.39 8.73
C TRP A 111 -3.24 3.66 8.40
N ASP A 112 -3.10 2.43 7.91
CA ASP A 112 -4.08 1.33 7.91
C ASP A 112 -5.58 1.65 7.82
N GLY A 113 -5.96 2.63 7.00
CA GLY A 113 -7.36 2.98 6.79
C GLY A 113 -7.93 2.35 5.52
N ASP A 114 -9.23 2.49 5.37
CA ASP A 114 -9.97 2.03 4.21
C ASP A 114 -10.55 3.23 3.44
N THR A 115 -10.48 3.18 2.11
CA THR A 115 -10.99 4.23 1.21
C THR A 115 -11.73 3.62 0.03
N ALA A 116 -12.32 4.46 -0.82
CA ALA A 116 -13.10 4.04 -1.98
C ALA A 116 -14.30 3.16 -1.61
N ILE A 117 -14.77 3.26 -0.37
CA ILE A 117 -15.96 2.57 0.14
C ILE A 117 -17.19 3.20 -0.51
N ALA A 118 -17.82 2.47 -1.43
CA ALA A 118 -18.99 2.96 -2.14
C ALA A 118 -20.26 2.86 -1.28
N ALA A 119 -20.93 3.99 -1.04
CA ALA A 119 -22.26 4.05 -0.42
C ALA A 119 -23.00 5.31 -0.85
N ASN A 120 -24.34 5.29 -0.87
CA ASN A 120 -25.16 6.48 -1.14
C ASN A 120 -24.78 7.28 -2.42
N GLY A 121 -24.31 6.60 -3.47
CA GLY A 121 -23.90 7.24 -4.73
C GLY A 121 -22.61 8.07 -4.62
N GLN A 122 -21.78 7.83 -3.61
CA GLN A 122 -20.49 8.46 -3.42
C GLN A 122 -19.50 7.50 -2.73
N TYR A 123 -18.30 7.98 -2.44
CA TYR A 123 -17.22 7.20 -1.82
C TYR A 123 -16.86 7.78 -0.46
N TYR A 124 -16.50 6.90 0.46
CA TYR A 124 -16.10 7.21 1.83
C TYR A 124 -14.69 6.70 2.11
N ALA A 125 -14.03 7.35 3.07
CA ALA A 125 -12.78 6.86 3.65
C ALA A 125 -12.78 7.04 5.16
N TYR A 126 -12.20 6.08 5.87
CA TYR A 126 -11.93 6.13 7.30
C TYR A 126 -10.43 5.99 7.49
N ALA A 127 -9.82 7.01 8.09
CA ALA A 127 -8.39 7.19 8.04
C ALA A 127 -7.83 7.53 9.43
N PRO A 128 -7.05 6.64 10.06
CA PRO A 128 -6.27 6.91 11.26
C PRO A 128 -5.14 7.92 11.00
N PHE A 129 -5.14 9.03 11.74
CA PHE A 129 -4.04 9.99 11.76
C PHE A 129 -3.38 10.02 13.13
N ARG A 130 -2.05 10.03 13.14
CA ARG A 130 -1.30 10.20 14.37
C ARG A 130 -1.49 11.62 14.91
N THR A 131 -1.92 11.74 16.15
CA THR A 131 -2.17 13.05 16.80
C THR A 131 -1.18 13.36 17.93
N SER A 132 -0.38 12.38 18.36
CA SER A 132 0.77 12.58 19.25
C SER A 132 1.83 13.51 18.65
N SER A 133 2.68 14.08 19.50
CA SER A 133 3.72 15.02 19.06
C SER A 133 4.65 14.36 18.06
N ALA A 134 5.04 15.11 17.02
CA ALA A 134 6.03 14.67 16.05
C ALA A 134 7.43 14.42 16.69
N LEU A 135 7.67 14.87 17.92
CA LEU A 135 8.90 14.62 18.66
C LEU A 135 8.89 13.27 19.41
N ASP A 136 7.70 12.71 19.66
CA ASP A 136 7.56 11.46 20.41
C ASP A 136 8.14 10.29 19.60
N GLN A 137 8.87 9.40 20.26
CA GLN A 137 9.57 8.26 19.65
C GLN A 137 8.85 6.94 19.96
N ASP A 138 7.53 6.99 20.03
CA ASP A 138 6.64 5.85 20.28
C ASP A 138 5.53 5.78 19.21
N TYR A 139 4.74 4.69 19.28
CA TYR A 139 3.57 4.48 18.42
C TYR A 139 2.60 5.68 18.46
N GLY A 140 2.46 6.33 19.60
CA GLY A 140 1.56 7.47 19.77
C GLY A 140 0.08 7.07 19.79
N THR A 141 -0.78 8.06 19.59
CA THR A 141 -2.23 7.93 19.54
C THR A 141 -2.71 8.27 18.14
N TYR A 142 -3.65 7.46 17.65
CA TYR A 142 -4.31 7.64 16.36
C TYR A 142 -5.78 7.98 16.54
N GLU A 143 -6.21 9.05 15.89
CA GLU A 143 -7.61 9.43 15.81
C GLU A 143 -8.11 9.19 14.38
N ILE A 144 -9.31 8.62 14.24
CA ILE A 144 -9.88 8.25 12.94
C ILE A 144 -10.70 9.41 12.40
N GLY A 145 -10.34 9.90 11.21
CA GLY A 145 -11.14 10.83 10.42
C GLY A 145 -12.10 10.10 9.48
N VAL A 146 -13.15 10.80 9.05
CA VAL A 146 -14.07 10.33 7.99
C VAL A 146 -14.14 11.34 6.86
N PHE A 147 -14.06 10.84 5.62
CA PHE A 147 -13.95 11.65 4.41
C PHE A 147 -14.95 11.21 3.35
N THR A 148 -15.28 12.12 2.44
CA THR A 148 -16.20 11.84 1.32
C THR A 148 -15.62 12.29 -0.02
N ALA A 149 -15.91 11.54 -1.09
CA ALA A 149 -15.52 11.86 -2.45
C ALA A 149 -16.63 11.47 -3.46
N LYS A 150 -16.65 12.11 -4.63
CA LYS A 150 -17.56 11.75 -5.73
C LYS A 150 -16.95 10.74 -6.71
N ASN A 151 -15.65 10.51 -6.63
CA ASN A 151 -14.89 9.56 -7.43
C ASN A 151 -14.05 8.70 -6.48
N PRO A 152 -13.83 7.40 -6.76
CA PRO A 152 -13.08 6.52 -5.86
C PRO A 152 -11.63 6.98 -5.62
N LEU A 153 -11.05 7.72 -6.57
CA LEU A 153 -9.71 8.31 -6.48
C LEU A 153 -9.70 9.70 -5.82
N GLY A 154 -10.85 10.17 -5.30
CA GLY A 154 -10.95 11.47 -4.66
C GLY A 154 -11.30 12.63 -5.62
N PRO A 155 -11.01 13.89 -5.25
CA PRO A 155 -10.41 14.29 -3.97
C PRO A 155 -11.35 13.98 -2.81
N TYR A 156 -10.79 13.40 -1.75
CA TYR A 156 -11.49 13.17 -0.49
C TYR A 156 -11.55 14.45 0.34
N LYS A 157 -12.73 14.74 0.90
CA LYS A 157 -12.99 15.91 1.73
C LYS A 157 -13.26 15.47 3.17
N ASP A 158 -12.52 16.06 4.11
CA ASP A 158 -12.75 15.87 5.55
C ASP A 158 -14.17 16.35 5.90
N VAL A 159 -14.98 15.49 6.50
CA VAL A 159 -16.37 15.78 6.84
C VAL A 159 -16.46 16.77 8.00
N PHE A 160 -15.56 16.68 8.99
CA PHE A 160 -15.67 17.44 10.23
C PHE A 160 -14.57 18.49 10.41
N GLY A 161 -13.51 18.44 9.61
CA GLY A 161 -12.28 19.20 9.87
C GLY A 161 -11.60 18.76 11.16
N GLY A 162 -11.83 17.51 11.55
CA GLY A 162 -11.46 16.91 12.84
C GLY A 162 -11.73 15.41 12.84
N PRO A 163 -11.33 14.70 13.90
CA PRO A 163 -11.64 13.27 14.04
C PRO A 163 -13.15 13.03 14.09
N MET A 164 -13.55 11.85 13.64
CA MET A 164 -14.89 11.32 13.91
C MET A 164 -15.10 11.24 15.43
N LYS A 165 -16.34 11.37 15.88
CA LYS A 165 -16.67 11.42 17.32
C LYS A 165 -17.46 10.20 17.78
N LEU A 166 -17.18 9.79 19.01
CA LEU A 166 -18.03 8.90 19.79
C LEU A 166 -19.33 9.62 20.19
N PRO A 167 -20.41 8.89 20.57
CA PRO A 167 -21.66 9.52 20.98
C PRO A 167 -21.57 10.47 22.19
N ASP A 168 -20.55 10.29 23.04
CA ASP A 168 -20.26 11.18 24.17
C ASP A 168 -19.52 12.47 23.76
N GLY A 169 -19.17 12.61 22.47
CA GLY A 169 -18.51 13.77 21.89
C GLY A 169 -16.98 13.71 21.87
N SER A 170 -16.36 12.69 22.46
CA SER A 170 -14.90 12.50 22.41
C SER A 170 -14.42 12.03 21.03
N PRO A 171 -13.16 12.29 20.65
CA PRO A 171 -12.57 11.75 19.42
C PRO A 171 -12.61 10.21 19.38
N LEU A 172 -12.88 9.66 18.20
CA LEU A 172 -12.76 8.24 17.95
C LEU A 172 -11.27 7.90 17.78
N VAL A 173 -10.70 7.28 18.82
CA VAL A 173 -9.31 6.80 18.83
C VAL A 173 -9.30 5.35 18.34
N GLY A 174 -8.43 5.05 17.37
CA GLY A 174 -8.41 3.73 16.74
C GLY A 174 -7.43 3.58 15.58
N LEU A 175 -7.20 2.33 15.20
CA LEU A 175 -6.43 1.89 14.03
C LEU A 175 -7.26 0.87 13.24
N SER A 176 -6.84 0.61 12.01
CA SER A 176 -7.43 -0.41 11.14
C SER A 176 -8.95 -0.31 10.92
N PRO A 177 -9.55 0.89 10.71
CA PRO A 177 -10.99 1.00 10.53
C PRO A 177 -11.45 0.37 9.21
N THR A 178 -12.39 -0.56 9.29
CA THR A 178 -13.03 -1.17 8.11
C THR A 178 -14.54 -1.18 8.26
N ILE A 179 -15.25 -1.28 7.12
CA ILE A 179 -16.70 -1.39 7.09
C ILE A 179 -17.11 -2.86 6.92
N THR A 180 -18.00 -3.31 7.79
CA THR A 180 -18.70 -4.58 7.62
C THR A 180 -20.20 -4.34 7.54
N TRP A 181 -20.89 -5.19 6.78
CA TRP A 181 -22.32 -5.04 6.51
C TRP A 181 -23.09 -6.14 7.21
N ALA A 182 -24.01 -5.77 8.10
CA ALA A 182 -24.91 -6.72 8.73
C ALA A 182 -25.84 -7.38 7.69
N PRO A 183 -26.45 -8.55 8.00
CA PRO A 183 -27.34 -9.24 7.07
C PRO A 183 -28.57 -8.42 6.64
N ASP A 184 -28.98 -7.44 7.43
CA ASP A 184 -30.07 -6.51 7.12
C ASP A 184 -29.62 -5.32 6.23
N GLY A 185 -28.34 -5.27 5.85
CA GLY A 185 -27.73 -4.19 5.07
C GLY A 185 -27.25 -3.01 5.90
N SER A 186 -27.36 -3.05 7.23
CA SER A 186 -26.85 -1.97 8.08
C SER A 186 -25.31 -1.92 8.07
N PRO A 187 -24.70 -0.74 7.87
CA PRO A 187 -23.25 -0.58 7.93
C PRO A 187 -22.75 -0.50 9.38
N TYR A 188 -21.66 -1.20 9.66
CA TYR A 188 -20.93 -1.14 10.92
C TYR A 188 -19.48 -0.76 10.66
N LEU A 189 -18.96 0.16 11.47
CA LEU A 189 -17.53 0.42 11.56
C LEU A 189 -16.95 -0.54 12.59
N ILE A 190 -15.90 -1.27 12.23
CA ILE A 190 -15.06 -2.06 13.13
C ILE A 190 -13.64 -1.48 13.11
N TRP A 191 -13.00 -1.38 14.27
CA TRP A 191 -11.66 -0.84 14.40
C TRP A 191 -10.92 -1.45 15.60
N GLY A 192 -9.60 -1.45 15.51
CA GLY A 192 -8.71 -1.81 16.61
C GLY A 192 -8.40 -0.61 17.49
N SER A 193 -7.90 -0.89 18.70
CA SER A 193 -7.38 0.14 19.59
C SER A 193 -6.31 1.02 18.90
N GLY A 194 -6.38 2.34 19.12
CA GLY A 194 -5.33 3.29 18.73
C GLY A 194 -4.09 3.23 19.64
N ASP A 195 -4.11 2.35 20.64
CA ASP A 195 -2.99 1.94 21.50
C ASP A 195 -2.88 0.40 21.46
N THR A 196 -1.90 -0.11 20.73
CA THR A 196 -1.71 -1.56 20.49
C THR A 196 -1.48 -2.38 21.76
N ARG A 197 -1.22 -1.74 22.91
CA ARG A 197 -1.08 -2.40 24.22
C ARG A 197 -2.42 -2.77 24.87
N LEU A 198 -3.53 -2.20 24.41
CA LEU A 198 -4.86 -2.46 24.99
C LEU A 198 -5.45 -3.78 24.49
N HIS A 199 -5.07 -4.22 23.28
CA HIS A 199 -5.58 -5.44 22.65
C HIS A 199 -7.12 -5.48 22.56
N GLU A 200 -7.73 -4.38 22.12
CA GLU A 200 -9.18 -4.23 22.03
C GLU A 200 -9.66 -4.05 20.59
N VAL A 201 -10.87 -4.56 20.34
CA VAL A 201 -11.62 -4.39 19.10
C VAL A 201 -12.97 -3.78 19.45
N GLN A 202 -13.34 -2.75 18.70
CA GLN A 202 -14.59 -2.04 18.86
C GLN A 202 -15.39 -2.14 17.57
N ILE A 203 -16.72 -2.21 17.70
CA ILE A 203 -17.64 -2.16 16.58
C ILE A 203 -18.85 -1.29 16.94
N ALA A 204 -19.34 -0.51 15.99
CA ALA A 204 -20.57 0.26 16.16
C ALA A 204 -21.28 0.46 14.84
N ARG A 205 -22.62 0.46 14.88
CA ARG A 205 -23.42 0.80 13.71
C ARG A 205 -23.18 2.25 13.30
N LEU A 206 -23.08 2.48 12.00
CA LEU A 206 -23.07 3.82 11.42
C LEU A 206 -24.49 4.32 11.16
N LYS A 207 -24.68 5.64 11.22
CA LYS A 207 -25.88 6.27 10.67
C LYS A 207 -25.93 6.07 9.15
N PRO A 208 -27.11 6.18 8.52
CA PRO A 208 -27.23 6.03 7.06
C PRO A 208 -26.33 6.97 6.24
N ASP A 209 -25.92 8.11 6.80
CA ASP A 209 -24.99 9.04 6.17
C ASP A 209 -23.53 8.53 6.09
N MET A 210 -23.21 7.42 6.78
CA MET A 210 -21.88 6.80 6.94
C MET A 210 -20.86 7.64 7.72
N THR A 211 -21.22 8.83 8.20
CA THR A 211 -20.25 9.78 8.79
C THR A 211 -20.25 9.82 10.31
N GLN A 212 -21.24 9.19 10.95
CA GLN A 212 -21.40 9.20 12.40
C GLN A 212 -21.76 7.82 12.93
N LEU A 213 -21.33 7.51 14.15
CA LEU A 213 -21.85 6.35 14.88
C LEU A 213 -23.31 6.60 15.26
N ALA A 214 -24.13 5.56 15.13
CA ALA A 214 -25.54 5.55 15.51
C ALA A 214 -25.75 5.08 16.97
N GLU A 215 -24.72 4.51 17.59
CA GLU A 215 -24.77 3.91 18.92
C GLU A 215 -23.39 3.95 19.59
N ALA A 216 -23.35 3.67 20.89
CA ALA A 216 -22.09 3.50 21.60
C ALA A 216 -21.36 2.24 21.07
N PRO A 217 -20.02 2.28 20.96
CA PRO A 217 -19.25 1.11 20.56
C PRO A 217 -19.46 -0.05 21.53
N ARG A 218 -19.47 -1.25 20.95
CA ARG A 218 -19.41 -2.50 21.70
C ARG A 218 -18.06 -3.16 21.46
N THR A 219 -17.51 -3.76 22.50
CA THR A 219 -16.28 -4.54 22.40
C THR A 219 -16.56 -5.90 21.76
N ILE A 220 -15.74 -6.31 20.80
CA ILE A 220 -15.63 -7.71 20.39
C ILE A 220 -14.56 -8.36 21.26
N GLU A 221 -14.94 -9.44 21.97
CA GLU A 221 -13.98 -10.19 22.78
C GLU A 221 -12.96 -10.89 21.89
N VAL A 222 -11.68 -10.62 22.14
CA VAL A 222 -10.55 -11.25 21.44
C VAL A 222 -9.77 -12.15 22.40
N PRO A 223 -9.17 -13.25 21.90
CA PRO A 223 -8.25 -14.02 22.73
C PRO A 223 -7.05 -13.15 23.11
N LYS A 224 -6.66 -13.21 24.39
CA LYS A 224 -5.52 -12.42 24.88
C LYS A 224 -4.20 -13.14 24.69
N GLN A 225 -4.15 -14.42 25.04
CA GLN A 225 -2.95 -15.22 24.93
C GLN A 225 -3.26 -16.66 24.48
N ASP A 226 -2.30 -17.26 23.77
CA ASP A 226 -2.32 -18.68 23.44
C ASP A 226 -1.77 -19.56 24.58
N ALA A 227 -1.78 -20.88 24.37
CA ALA A 227 -1.27 -21.85 25.33
C ALA A 227 0.24 -21.70 25.63
N CYS A 228 1.00 -21.05 24.74
CA CYS A 228 2.41 -20.73 24.91
C CYS A 228 2.65 -19.35 25.54
N GLY A 229 1.58 -18.61 25.86
CA GLY A 229 1.63 -17.28 26.46
C GLY A 229 2.00 -16.17 25.46
N ASN A 230 1.97 -16.42 24.15
CA ASN A 230 2.07 -15.33 23.16
C ASN A 230 0.75 -14.57 23.10
N PHE A 231 0.81 -13.28 22.74
CA PHE A 231 -0.40 -12.50 22.49
C PHE A 231 -1.13 -13.02 21.25
N GLU A 232 -2.46 -13.02 21.32
CA GLU A 232 -3.30 -13.50 20.21
C GLU A 232 -3.82 -12.34 19.37
N TYR A 233 -4.24 -11.23 19.94
CA TYR A 233 -4.65 -10.06 19.16
C TYR A 233 -3.60 -8.95 19.21
N PHE A 234 -3.27 -8.38 18.05
CA PHE A 234 -2.42 -7.21 17.91
C PHE A 234 -3.18 -6.05 17.25
N GLU A 235 -3.65 -6.23 16.00
CA GLU A 235 -4.32 -5.19 15.21
C GLU A 235 -5.18 -5.77 14.05
N SER A 236 -5.65 -4.91 13.13
CA SER A 236 -6.34 -5.29 11.90
C SER A 236 -7.59 -6.18 12.05
N PRO A 237 -8.56 -5.82 12.91
CA PRO A 237 -9.78 -6.59 13.03
C PRO A 237 -10.64 -6.44 11.77
N MET A 238 -11.00 -7.55 11.13
CA MET A 238 -11.99 -7.59 10.05
C MET A 238 -13.02 -8.70 10.27
N LEU A 239 -14.18 -8.53 9.65
CA LEU A 239 -15.28 -9.49 9.69
C LEU A 239 -15.68 -9.87 8.28
N LEU A 240 -15.54 -11.17 7.97
CA LEU A 240 -16.00 -11.77 6.73
C LEU A 240 -17.23 -12.64 7.00
N HIS A 241 -18.24 -12.53 6.14
CA HIS A 241 -19.44 -13.37 6.20
C HIS A 241 -19.45 -14.36 5.04
N HIS A 242 -19.60 -15.65 5.33
CA HIS A 242 -19.74 -16.69 4.31
C HIS A 242 -20.70 -17.80 4.78
N GLY A 243 -21.70 -18.09 3.94
CA GLY A 243 -22.75 -19.03 4.29
C GLY A 243 -23.55 -18.55 5.50
N SER A 244 -23.55 -19.33 6.58
CA SER A 244 -24.19 -18.98 7.87
C SER A 244 -23.19 -18.54 8.94
N LYS A 245 -21.91 -18.41 8.60
CA LYS A 245 -20.83 -18.14 9.56
C LYS A 245 -20.21 -16.76 9.33
N TRP A 246 -19.70 -16.21 10.42
CA TRP A 246 -18.82 -15.06 10.47
C TRP A 246 -17.40 -15.52 10.79
N TYR A 247 -16.42 -14.90 10.14
CA TYR A 247 -15.01 -15.13 10.34
C TYR A 247 -14.42 -13.83 10.85
N PHE A 248 -14.06 -13.81 12.13
CA PHE A 248 -13.37 -12.69 12.73
C PHE A 248 -11.88 -12.91 12.53
N THR A 249 -11.26 -12.08 11.68
CA THR A 249 -9.85 -12.15 11.33
C THR A 249 -9.10 -11.01 12.01
N TYR A 250 -7.85 -11.24 12.38
CA TYR A 250 -7.01 -10.26 13.06
C TYR A 250 -5.54 -10.60 12.91
N VAL A 251 -4.68 -9.63 13.17
CA VAL A 251 -3.23 -9.83 13.21
C VAL A 251 -2.81 -10.28 14.60
N ALA A 252 -1.97 -11.30 14.65
CA ALA A 252 -1.36 -11.84 15.86
C ALA A 252 0.17 -11.76 15.75
N TYR A 253 0.86 -11.58 16.87
CA TYR A 253 2.33 -11.60 16.89
C TYR A 253 2.84 -12.67 17.87
N LYS A 254 3.63 -13.59 17.36
CA LYS A 254 4.17 -14.74 18.10
C LYS A 254 5.66 -14.52 18.36
N ASN A 255 6.06 -14.60 19.64
CA ASN A 255 7.47 -14.68 19.99
C ASN A 255 7.94 -16.14 19.94
N ASP A 256 9.25 -16.34 19.81
CA ASP A 256 9.83 -17.67 19.99
C ASP A 256 9.66 -18.14 21.45
N LYS A 257 8.84 -19.17 21.63
CA LYS A 257 8.58 -19.85 22.91
C LYS A 257 9.12 -21.27 22.95
N GLY A 258 9.93 -21.66 21.96
CA GLY A 258 10.53 -22.97 21.84
C GLY A 258 9.63 -24.03 21.17
N PRO A 259 10.09 -25.29 21.15
CA PRO A 259 9.43 -26.36 20.41
C PRO A 259 7.99 -26.62 20.87
N GLY A 260 7.09 -26.81 19.92
CA GLY A 260 5.66 -27.08 20.18
C GLY A 260 4.78 -25.82 20.24
N CYS A 261 5.39 -24.64 20.10
CA CYS A 261 4.70 -23.37 19.92
C CYS A 261 4.79 -22.90 18.46
N ASP A 262 3.96 -21.92 18.10
CA ASP A 262 4.02 -21.27 16.79
C ASP A 262 5.40 -20.65 16.55
N ALA A 263 5.85 -20.70 15.30
CA ALA A 263 7.08 -20.03 14.90
C ALA A 263 6.96 -18.52 15.16
N LYS A 264 8.08 -17.89 15.49
CA LYS A 264 8.14 -16.44 15.68
C LYS A 264 7.67 -15.71 14.41
N GLY A 265 6.90 -14.64 14.59
CA GLY A 265 6.50 -13.74 13.51
C GLY A 265 5.06 -13.26 13.60
N SER A 266 4.65 -12.47 12.61
CA SER A 266 3.30 -11.94 12.49
C SER A 266 2.41 -12.87 11.65
N TYR A 267 1.21 -13.16 12.16
CA TYR A 267 0.21 -14.02 11.53
C TYR A 267 -1.06 -13.23 11.28
N VAL A 268 -1.81 -13.60 10.24
CA VAL A 268 -3.25 -13.35 10.21
C VAL A 268 -3.94 -14.58 10.78
N ASN A 269 -4.61 -14.40 11.91
CA ASN A 269 -5.43 -15.42 12.55
C ASN A 269 -6.92 -15.18 12.28
N TYR A 270 -7.73 -16.23 12.44
CA TYR A 270 -9.19 -16.08 12.46
C TYR A 270 -9.88 -17.08 13.38
N ILE A 271 -11.09 -16.70 13.79
CA ILE A 271 -12.01 -17.53 14.56
C ILE A 271 -13.39 -17.44 13.92
N GLU A 272 -14.04 -18.58 13.78
CA GLU A 272 -15.42 -18.67 13.30
C GLU A 272 -16.43 -18.32 14.41
N GLY A 273 -17.56 -17.73 14.03
CA GLY A 273 -18.67 -17.44 14.93
C GLY A 273 -20.02 -17.41 14.22
N ASP A 274 -21.10 -17.47 14.99
CA ASP A 274 -22.47 -17.52 14.45
C ASP A 274 -23.05 -16.13 14.16
N ASN A 275 -22.40 -15.06 14.64
CA ASN A 275 -22.83 -13.69 14.42
C ASN A 275 -21.64 -12.72 14.44
N MET A 276 -21.85 -11.52 13.86
CA MET A 276 -20.80 -10.50 13.71
C MET A 276 -20.29 -9.88 15.02
N PHE A 277 -20.94 -10.13 16.16
CA PHE A 277 -20.60 -9.56 17.45
C PHE A 277 -19.96 -10.55 18.42
N GLY A 278 -19.78 -11.81 17.99
CA GLY A 278 -19.25 -12.86 18.83
C GLY A 278 -20.24 -13.38 19.89
N PRO A 279 -19.74 -14.04 20.95
CA PRO A 279 -18.32 -14.25 21.22
C PRO A 279 -17.70 -15.24 20.20
N PHE A 280 -16.45 -14.98 19.81
CA PHE A 280 -15.68 -15.84 18.89
C PHE A 280 -14.85 -16.82 19.73
N THR A 281 -15.43 -17.95 20.12
CA THR A 281 -14.86 -18.89 21.10
C THR A 281 -14.35 -20.21 20.49
N GLY A 282 -14.38 -20.32 19.17
CA GLY A 282 -13.85 -21.47 18.44
C GLY A 282 -12.32 -21.58 18.51
N PRO A 283 -11.74 -22.63 17.91
CA PRO A 283 -10.30 -22.72 17.75
C PRO A 283 -9.76 -21.54 16.91
N VAL A 284 -8.58 -21.06 17.28
CA VAL A 284 -7.82 -20.09 16.48
C VAL A 284 -7.19 -20.83 15.30
N HIS A 285 -7.36 -20.27 14.10
CA HIS A 285 -6.76 -20.76 12.87
C HIS A 285 -5.79 -19.74 12.29
N HIS A 286 -4.66 -20.20 11.74
CA HIS A 286 -3.75 -19.34 10.97
C HIS A 286 -4.22 -19.26 9.52
N LEU A 287 -4.61 -18.08 9.08
CA LEU A 287 -4.93 -17.79 7.68
C LEU A 287 -3.66 -17.45 6.90
N VAL A 288 -2.85 -16.51 7.39
CA VAL A 288 -1.57 -16.15 6.76
C VAL A 288 -0.44 -16.37 7.74
N PHE A 289 0.57 -17.11 7.30
CA PHE A 289 1.79 -17.38 8.06
C PHE A 289 2.81 -16.24 7.91
N PRO A 290 3.79 -16.13 8.83
CA PRO A 290 4.88 -15.16 8.72
C PRO A 290 5.61 -15.23 7.38
N ALA A 291 5.98 -14.05 6.87
CA ALA A 291 6.84 -13.89 5.71
C ALA A 291 8.28 -13.63 6.16
N GLY A 292 9.17 -14.57 5.88
CA GLY A 292 10.57 -14.49 6.30
C GLY A 292 10.76 -14.51 7.82
N ASP A 293 11.95 -14.11 8.27
CA ASP A 293 12.31 -13.98 9.69
C ASP A 293 12.08 -12.55 10.24
N SER A 294 11.27 -11.75 9.53
CA SER A 294 11.04 -10.34 9.84
C SER A 294 10.10 -10.12 11.02
N GLU A 295 10.24 -8.95 11.66
CA GLU A 295 9.38 -8.48 12.75
C GLU A 295 8.22 -7.59 12.26
N GLU A 296 8.17 -7.26 10.96
CA GLU A 296 7.07 -6.46 10.42
C GLU A 296 5.74 -7.16 10.67
N SER A 297 4.72 -6.36 11.02
CA SER A 297 3.37 -6.89 11.03
C SER A 297 2.99 -7.35 9.62
N ILE A 298 2.08 -8.32 9.56
CA ILE A 298 1.29 -8.57 8.36
C ILE A 298 -0.02 -7.79 8.49
N GLN A 299 -0.63 -7.39 7.39
CA GLN A 299 -1.95 -6.76 7.34
C GLN A 299 -2.81 -7.43 6.27
N GLN A 300 -4.12 -7.16 6.31
CA GLN A 300 -5.11 -7.86 5.51
C GLN A 300 -6.19 -6.93 4.96
N GLY A 301 -6.71 -7.29 3.79
CA GLY A 301 -7.88 -6.69 3.17
C GLY A 301 -8.66 -7.73 2.38
N PHE A 302 -9.94 -7.90 2.70
CA PHE A 302 -10.82 -8.85 2.01
C PHE A 302 -11.75 -8.14 1.04
N CYS A 303 -11.94 -8.73 -0.13
CA CYS A 303 -12.93 -8.23 -1.09
C CYS A 303 -13.49 -9.34 -1.96
N SER A 304 -14.69 -9.09 -2.47
CA SER A 304 -15.24 -9.83 -3.58
C SER A 304 -14.88 -9.14 -4.89
N TYR A 305 -14.48 -9.91 -5.89
CA TYR A 305 -14.25 -9.43 -7.24
C TYR A 305 -14.75 -10.46 -8.25
N ARG A 306 -15.68 -10.06 -9.12
CA ARG A 306 -16.30 -10.93 -10.15
C ARG A 306 -16.82 -12.26 -9.58
N GLY A 307 -17.43 -12.18 -8.39
CA GLY A 307 -18.03 -13.32 -7.70
C GLY A 307 -17.04 -14.27 -7.03
N GLN A 308 -15.75 -13.91 -6.93
CA GLN A 308 -14.74 -14.65 -6.17
C GLN A 308 -14.24 -13.81 -5.00
N MET A 309 -13.76 -14.47 -3.94
CA MET A 309 -13.16 -13.79 -2.79
C MET A 309 -11.65 -13.73 -2.93
N TYR A 310 -11.07 -12.60 -2.52
CA TYR A 310 -9.64 -12.35 -2.53
C TYR A 310 -9.20 -11.83 -1.16
N LEU A 311 -7.94 -12.12 -0.84
CA LEU A 311 -7.21 -11.52 0.27
C LEU A 311 -6.04 -10.72 -0.32
N ALA A 312 -6.00 -9.44 -0.05
CA ALA A 312 -4.80 -8.63 -0.17
C ALA A 312 -4.06 -8.65 1.17
N TYR A 313 -2.75 -8.80 1.13
CA TYR A 313 -1.89 -8.79 2.31
C TYR A 313 -0.53 -8.16 1.98
N HIS A 314 0.24 -7.72 2.97
CA HIS A 314 1.61 -7.26 2.72
C HIS A 314 2.66 -8.21 3.28
N VAL A 315 3.89 -8.03 2.82
CA VAL A 315 5.08 -8.70 3.33
C VAL A 315 6.22 -7.71 3.47
N PRO A 316 7.20 -7.97 4.34
CA PRO A 316 8.43 -7.18 4.41
C PRO A 316 9.17 -7.19 3.06
N TYR A 317 9.85 -6.08 2.74
CA TYR A 317 10.74 -6.02 1.60
C TYR A 317 12.11 -6.62 1.94
N GLU A 318 12.44 -7.78 1.39
CA GLU A 318 13.63 -8.56 1.78
C GLU A 318 14.94 -8.16 1.07
N ASN A 319 14.90 -7.24 0.10
CA ASN A 319 16.04 -6.97 -0.80
C ASN A 319 16.96 -5.81 -0.38
N ILE A 320 16.80 -5.26 0.83
CA ILE A 320 17.69 -4.18 1.32
C ILE A 320 18.67 -4.76 2.34
N VAL A 321 19.94 -4.77 1.96
CA VAL A 321 21.06 -5.16 2.82
C VAL A 321 21.47 -3.94 3.66
N GLY A 322 21.01 -3.88 4.90
CA GLY A 322 21.33 -2.80 5.85
C GLY A 322 20.20 -2.58 6.85
N GLU A 323 20.55 -2.11 8.05
CA GLU A 323 19.74 -1.96 9.26
C GLU A 323 18.26 -1.54 9.09
N HIS A 324 17.40 -2.13 9.92
CA HIS A 324 16.07 -1.63 10.36
C HIS A 324 15.24 -0.93 9.28
N ASP A 325 14.93 -1.64 8.19
CA ASP A 325 14.05 -1.12 7.17
C ASP A 325 12.65 -1.77 7.21
N HIS A 326 11.64 -0.93 7.46
CA HIS A 326 10.23 -1.29 7.63
C HIS A 326 9.41 -1.16 6.32
N HIS A 327 10.06 -1.12 5.14
CA HIS A 327 9.33 -1.10 3.86
C HIS A 327 8.65 -2.44 3.60
N ARG A 328 7.41 -2.37 3.09
CA ARG A 328 6.57 -3.51 2.76
C ARG A 328 6.13 -3.48 1.29
N GLN A 329 5.75 -4.65 0.80
CA GLN A 329 5.13 -4.84 -0.52
C GLN A 329 3.84 -5.63 -0.38
N VAL A 330 2.89 -5.37 -1.27
CA VAL A 330 1.56 -6.00 -1.23
C VAL A 330 1.45 -7.15 -2.22
N ALA A 331 0.72 -8.17 -1.83
CA ALA A 331 0.33 -9.33 -2.60
C ALA A 331 -1.19 -9.49 -2.58
N VAL A 332 -1.74 -10.16 -3.59
CA VAL A 332 -3.17 -10.49 -3.67
C VAL A 332 -3.29 -11.95 -4.04
N THR A 333 -4.13 -12.68 -3.32
CA THR A 333 -4.39 -14.10 -3.58
C THR A 333 -5.88 -14.40 -3.50
N ARG A 334 -6.30 -15.50 -4.13
CA ARG A 334 -7.68 -15.95 -4.07
C ARG A 334 -7.93 -16.62 -2.72
N LEU A 335 -8.92 -16.14 -2.00
CA LEU A 335 -9.36 -16.75 -0.75
C LEU A 335 -10.24 -17.98 -1.07
N GLN A 336 -9.91 -19.13 -0.47
CA GLN A 336 -10.65 -20.38 -0.69
C GLN A 336 -11.22 -20.90 0.62
N PHE A 337 -12.52 -21.14 0.63
CA PHE A 337 -13.20 -21.89 1.69
C PHE A 337 -13.10 -23.39 1.38
N LEU A 338 -12.60 -24.15 2.35
CA LEU A 338 -12.53 -25.60 2.31
C LEU A 338 -13.90 -26.21 2.60
N ALA A 339 -14.04 -27.51 2.31
CA ALA A 339 -15.32 -28.21 2.44
C ALA A 339 -15.87 -28.25 3.88
N ASP A 340 -15.00 -28.11 4.89
CA ASP A 340 -15.36 -28.04 6.31
C ASP A 340 -15.71 -26.62 6.79
N GLY A 341 -15.63 -25.62 5.90
CA GLY A 341 -15.87 -24.21 6.18
C GLY A 341 -14.62 -23.44 6.61
N THR A 342 -13.48 -24.09 6.84
CA THR A 342 -12.23 -23.39 7.15
C THR A 342 -11.65 -22.69 5.93
N LEU A 343 -10.78 -21.71 6.14
CA LEU A 343 -10.04 -21.03 5.08
C LEU A 343 -8.73 -21.75 4.77
N GLN A 344 -8.42 -21.91 3.48
CA GLN A 344 -7.14 -22.44 3.02
C GLN A 344 -6.00 -21.55 3.52
N PRO A 345 -5.03 -22.08 4.28
CA PRO A 345 -3.92 -21.28 4.77
C PRO A 345 -2.98 -20.83 3.65
N ILE A 346 -2.42 -19.64 3.84
CA ILE A 346 -1.54 -18.93 2.91
C ILE A 346 -0.15 -18.84 3.53
N ILE A 347 0.85 -19.29 2.77
CA ILE A 347 2.25 -19.23 3.15
C ILE A 347 2.91 -18.27 2.16
N PRO A 348 3.21 -17.01 2.54
CA PRO A 348 3.60 -15.97 1.59
C PRO A 348 4.72 -16.37 0.63
N GLY A 349 5.80 -16.98 1.12
CA GLY A 349 6.93 -17.43 0.28
C GLY A 349 6.62 -18.56 -0.71
N ARG A 350 5.39 -19.11 -0.70
CA ARG A 350 4.90 -20.15 -1.60
C ARG A 350 3.57 -19.77 -2.28
N ASP A 351 3.09 -18.55 -2.07
CA ASP A 351 1.83 -18.10 -2.65
C ASP A 351 2.02 -17.70 -4.12
N PRO A 352 1.38 -18.40 -5.09
CA PRO A 352 1.45 -18.01 -6.49
C PRO A 352 0.76 -16.67 -6.79
N GLY A 353 -0.06 -16.17 -5.85
CA GLY A 353 -0.89 -14.98 -6.01
C GLY A 353 -2.03 -15.16 -7.00
N ALA A 354 -2.82 -14.10 -7.18
CA ALA A 354 -3.88 -14.02 -8.17
C ALA A 354 -3.30 -13.75 -9.58
N GLY A 355 -3.96 -14.24 -10.63
CA GLY A 355 -3.49 -14.10 -12.02
C GLY A 355 -2.41 -15.12 -12.39
N THR A 356 -1.49 -14.73 -13.27
CA THR A 356 -0.36 -15.56 -13.69
C THR A 356 0.77 -15.49 -12.65
N PRO A 357 1.25 -16.63 -12.11
CA PRO A 357 2.32 -16.64 -11.12
C PRO A 357 3.58 -15.92 -11.60
N GLY A 358 4.12 -15.01 -10.77
CA GLY A 358 5.35 -14.27 -11.06
C GLY A 358 5.23 -13.16 -12.13
N VAL A 359 4.04 -12.91 -12.68
CA VAL A 359 3.82 -11.84 -13.68
C VAL A 359 3.12 -10.67 -13.02
N SER A 360 3.81 -9.53 -12.89
CA SER A 360 3.20 -8.26 -12.50
C SER A 360 3.83 -7.13 -13.33
N GLU A 361 2.99 -6.41 -14.07
CA GLU A 361 3.36 -5.24 -14.85
C GLU A 361 2.67 -4.02 -14.27
N LEU A 362 3.44 -2.97 -13.96
CA LEU A 362 2.92 -1.74 -13.37
C LEU A 362 3.07 -0.58 -14.36
N THR A 363 1.96 0.11 -14.57
CA THR A 363 1.87 1.35 -15.35
C THR A 363 1.41 2.49 -14.43
N LEU A 364 1.98 3.68 -14.61
CA LEU A 364 1.61 4.86 -13.84
C LEU A 364 0.52 5.65 -14.57
N ASP A 365 -0.61 5.91 -13.92
CA ASP A 365 -1.66 6.78 -14.47
C ASP A 365 -1.14 8.22 -14.56
N ALA A 366 -1.08 8.79 -15.78
CA ALA A 366 -0.73 10.20 -15.98
C ALA A 366 -1.76 11.15 -15.34
N PHE A 367 -2.99 10.68 -15.19
CA PHE A 367 -4.15 11.42 -14.68
C PHE A 367 -4.45 11.11 -13.22
N ALA A 368 -3.50 10.46 -12.53
CA ALA A 368 -3.50 10.36 -11.08
C ALA A 368 -3.83 11.74 -10.46
N PRO A 369 -4.75 11.83 -9.48
CA PRO A 369 -5.11 13.10 -8.84
C PRO A 369 -3.88 13.81 -8.28
N ARG A 370 -2.85 13.03 -7.89
CA ARG A 370 -1.56 13.52 -7.47
C ARG A 370 -0.49 12.43 -7.55
N ARG A 371 0.64 12.75 -8.17
CA ARG A 371 1.86 11.94 -8.12
C ARG A 371 2.98 12.70 -7.42
N GLU A 372 3.58 12.11 -6.39
CA GLU A 372 4.64 12.77 -5.63
C GLU A 372 5.96 12.75 -6.43
N SER A 373 6.74 13.82 -6.35
CA SER A 373 8.05 13.89 -7.02
C SER A 373 9.06 12.88 -6.44
N ALA A 374 8.84 12.45 -5.19
CA ALA A 374 9.64 11.45 -4.51
C ALA A 374 9.46 10.02 -5.07
N GLU A 375 8.50 9.81 -5.96
CA GLU A 375 8.26 8.54 -6.66
C GLU A 375 9.21 8.28 -7.83
N PHE A 376 10.26 9.07 -8.00
CA PHE A 376 11.15 8.94 -9.15
C PHE A 376 11.81 7.55 -9.18
N HIS A 377 12.05 7.07 -10.40
CA HIS A 377 12.85 5.86 -10.66
C HIS A 377 14.33 6.17 -10.85
N ALA A 378 14.63 7.34 -11.40
CA ALA A 378 16.00 7.84 -11.51
C ALA A 378 16.06 9.35 -11.28
N ARG A 379 17.17 9.81 -10.71
CA ARG A 379 17.44 11.23 -10.51
C ARG A 379 18.89 11.60 -10.81
N MET A 380 19.12 12.87 -11.12
CA MET A 380 20.45 13.47 -11.19
C MET A 380 20.38 14.91 -10.71
N ASN A 381 21.37 15.36 -9.93
CA ASN A 381 21.44 16.72 -9.40
C ASN A 381 20.12 17.18 -8.75
N ALA A 382 19.48 16.26 -8.02
CA ALA A 382 18.24 16.47 -7.28
C ALA A 382 18.39 15.82 -5.91
N GLU A 383 17.98 16.51 -4.86
CA GLU A 383 18.11 16.05 -3.48
C GLU A 383 16.74 16.07 -2.80
N ALA A 384 16.47 15.06 -1.96
CA ALA A 384 15.25 15.03 -1.19
C ALA A 384 15.38 15.97 0.02
N GLU A 385 14.36 16.77 0.30
CA GLU A 385 14.23 17.51 1.57
C GLU A 385 12.81 17.39 2.13
N LYS A 386 12.66 17.67 3.43
CA LYS A 386 11.36 17.65 4.10
C LYS A 386 10.52 18.87 3.70
N GLY A 387 9.29 18.60 3.31
CA GLY A 387 8.24 19.55 2.97
C GLY A 387 7.49 20.07 4.20
N LEU A 388 6.23 20.48 4.01
CA LEU A 388 5.50 21.26 5.01
C LEU A 388 5.00 20.40 6.18
N ARG A 389 4.62 19.16 5.91
CA ARG A 389 4.06 18.20 6.88
C ARG A 389 4.95 16.96 6.98
N GLY A 390 6.25 17.11 6.73
CA GLY A 390 7.24 16.04 6.78
C GLY A 390 7.30 15.15 5.55
N GLU A 391 6.37 15.30 4.59
CA GLU A 391 6.45 14.65 3.28
C GLU A 391 7.71 15.11 2.53
N TYR A 392 8.23 14.29 1.62
CA TYR A 392 9.42 14.69 0.85
C TYR A 392 9.08 15.49 -0.40
N GLN A 393 9.97 16.42 -0.73
CA GLN A 393 10.00 17.17 -1.98
C GLN A 393 11.41 17.10 -2.59
N LEU A 394 11.50 17.30 -3.90
CA LEU A 394 12.75 17.16 -4.64
C LEU A 394 13.32 18.52 -5.01
N LYS A 395 14.48 18.83 -4.44
CA LYS A 395 15.26 20.05 -4.60
C LYS A 395 16.18 19.94 -5.81
N MET A 396 15.83 20.67 -6.86
CA MET A 396 16.46 20.55 -8.17
C MET A 396 17.61 21.55 -8.32
N GLY A 397 18.75 21.09 -8.83
CA GLY A 397 19.81 21.95 -9.37
C GLY A 397 19.68 22.16 -10.88
N ASP A 398 20.42 23.12 -11.43
CA ASP A 398 20.48 23.32 -12.89
C ASP A 398 20.99 22.07 -13.61
N GLY A 399 20.33 21.71 -14.71
CA GLY A 399 20.57 20.46 -15.45
C GLY A 399 20.16 19.18 -14.71
N GLY A 400 19.60 19.29 -13.51
CA GLY A 400 19.11 18.14 -12.76
C GLY A 400 17.81 17.58 -13.33
N TYR A 401 17.56 16.30 -13.12
CA TYR A 401 16.34 15.65 -13.58
C TYR A 401 15.76 14.61 -12.61
N LEU A 402 14.47 14.36 -12.78
CA LEU A 402 13.73 13.20 -12.26
C LEU A 402 13.15 12.42 -13.44
N ARG A 403 13.16 11.09 -13.38
CA ARG A 403 12.54 10.21 -14.38
C ARG A 403 11.53 9.28 -13.73
N PHE A 404 10.36 9.15 -14.36
CA PHE A 404 9.28 8.24 -13.98
C PHE A 404 9.05 7.26 -15.13
N HIS A 405 9.06 5.97 -14.86
CA HIS A 405 8.87 4.94 -15.87
C HIS A 405 7.39 4.64 -16.15
N ASN A 406 7.08 4.24 -17.39
CA ASN A 406 5.78 3.69 -17.80
C ASN A 406 4.57 4.56 -17.42
N VAL A 407 4.59 5.85 -17.72
CA VAL A 407 3.46 6.77 -17.53
C VAL A 407 2.50 6.66 -18.72
N ASP A 408 1.25 6.26 -18.46
CA ASP A 408 0.21 6.09 -19.48
C ASP A 408 -0.69 7.33 -19.60
N PHE A 409 -0.59 7.97 -20.77
CA PHE A 409 -1.39 9.12 -21.18
C PHE A 409 -2.71 8.71 -21.86
N ALA A 410 -2.99 7.42 -22.00
CA ALA A 410 -4.17 6.89 -22.67
C ALA A 410 -4.39 7.55 -24.05
N ALA A 411 -5.59 8.09 -24.29
CA ALA A 411 -5.93 8.81 -25.52
C ALA A 411 -5.33 10.23 -25.61
N GLY A 412 -4.94 10.80 -24.47
CA GLY A 412 -4.07 11.97 -24.42
C GLY A 412 -4.35 12.98 -23.31
N ALA A 413 -3.35 13.83 -23.08
CA ALA A 413 -3.38 14.88 -22.07
C ALA A 413 -3.54 16.29 -22.68
N ALA A 414 -4.10 17.21 -21.89
CA ALA A 414 -4.32 18.61 -22.27
C ALA A 414 -3.38 19.59 -21.55
N GLU A 415 -3.30 19.47 -20.22
CA GLU A 415 -2.49 20.36 -19.39
C GLU A 415 -1.60 19.56 -18.45
N PHE A 416 -0.48 20.17 -18.08
CA PHE A 416 0.39 19.71 -17.02
C PHE A 416 0.27 20.64 -15.81
N GLN A 417 0.11 20.05 -14.64
CA GLN A 417 0.04 20.77 -13.37
C GLN A 417 1.14 20.29 -12.44
N VAL A 418 1.86 21.24 -11.83
CA VAL A 418 2.97 20.95 -10.92
C VAL A 418 2.98 21.94 -9.78
N GLU A 419 3.20 21.46 -8.57
CA GLU A 419 3.44 22.31 -7.41
C GLU A 419 4.93 22.44 -7.15
N VAL A 420 5.37 23.69 -7.06
CA VAL A 420 6.77 24.06 -6.90
C VAL A 420 6.94 25.09 -5.79
N SER A 421 8.17 25.22 -5.30
CA SER A 421 8.58 26.32 -4.42
C SER A 421 10.02 26.70 -4.72
N SER A 422 10.44 27.90 -4.34
CA SER A 422 11.84 28.31 -4.44
C SER A 422 12.21 29.23 -3.30
N GLU A 423 13.25 28.83 -2.58
CA GLU A 423 13.93 29.64 -1.57
C GLU A 423 15.06 30.50 -2.15
N ASN A 424 15.26 30.47 -3.46
CA ASN A 424 16.38 31.12 -4.12
C ASN A 424 15.96 32.51 -4.66
N PRO A 425 16.30 33.62 -3.98
CA PRO A 425 15.94 34.96 -4.42
C PRO A 425 16.77 35.43 -5.62
N SER A 426 17.87 34.75 -5.96
CA SER A 426 18.68 35.02 -7.16
C SER A 426 18.31 34.13 -8.35
N LEU A 427 17.27 33.30 -8.24
CA LEU A 427 16.77 32.50 -9.35
C LEU A 427 16.33 33.41 -10.49
N SER A 428 16.92 33.19 -11.66
CA SER A 428 16.47 33.82 -12.92
C SER A 428 16.38 32.77 -14.02
N ASN A 429 15.47 32.98 -14.97
CA ASN A 429 15.17 32.01 -16.04
C ASN A 429 14.82 30.59 -15.55
N GLY A 430 14.30 30.47 -14.32
CA GLY A 430 13.90 29.19 -13.74
C GLY A 430 12.81 28.53 -14.56
N THR A 431 13.06 27.32 -15.06
CA THR A 431 12.09 26.54 -15.80
C THR A 431 12.18 25.06 -15.44
N LEU A 432 11.01 24.42 -15.42
CA LEU A 432 10.87 22.97 -15.40
C LEU A 432 10.43 22.54 -16.80
N GLU A 433 11.31 21.85 -17.50
CA GLU A 433 11.01 21.19 -18.76
C GLU A 433 10.40 19.81 -18.48
N VAL A 434 9.31 19.48 -19.15
CA VAL A 434 8.68 18.16 -19.11
C VAL A 434 8.92 17.49 -20.45
N ARG A 435 9.56 16.33 -20.43
CA ARG A 435 10.06 15.62 -21.61
C ARG A 435 9.62 14.16 -21.61
N LEU A 436 9.46 13.59 -22.80
CA LEU A 436 9.19 12.17 -22.97
C LEU A 436 10.48 11.35 -23.09
N ASP A 437 10.42 10.13 -22.58
CA ASP A 437 11.36 9.01 -22.70
C ASP A 437 12.73 9.19 -22.03
N HIS A 438 13.39 10.33 -22.21
CA HIS A 438 14.68 10.64 -21.60
C HIS A 438 14.89 12.17 -21.39
N PRO A 439 15.88 12.60 -20.58
CA PRO A 439 16.10 14.03 -20.27
C PRO A 439 16.43 14.94 -21.47
N ALA A 440 16.71 14.36 -22.65
CA ALA A 440 16.93 15.08 -23.91
C ALA A 440 15.87 14.76 -24.97
N GLY A 441 14.78 14.09 -24.58
CA GLY A 441 13.71 13.68 -25.47
C GLY A 441 12.75 14.82 -25.80
N GLU A 442 11.62 14.48 -26.40
CA GLU A 442 10.63 15.45 -26.88
C GLU A 442 10.12 16.33 -25.74
N LEU A 443 10.19 17.66 -25.93
CA LEU A 443 9.72 18.64 -24.96
C LEU A 443 8.20 18.83 -25.10
N ILE A 444 7.45 18.42 -24.08
CA ILE A 444 5.99 18.45 -24.12
C ILE A 444 5.37 19.54 -23.24
N ALA A 445 6.10 20.07 -22.25
CA ALA A 445 5.65 21.22 -21.47
C ALA A 445 6.83 22.01 -20.88
N VAL A 446 6.61 23.30 -20.60
CA VAL A 446 7.58 24.15 -19.89
C VAL A 446 6.86 24.97 -18.84
N ALA A 447 7.16 24.73 -17.56
CA ALA A 447 6.65 25.52 -16.45
C ALA A 447 7.70 26.54 -15.99
N LYS A 448 7.36 27.83 -15.98
CA LYS A 448 8.25 28.89 -15.48
C LYS A 448 8.17 28.95 -13.96
N VAL A 449 9.32 28.82 -13.31
CA VAL A 449 9.44 28.84 -11.85
C VAL A 449 10.16 30.10 -11.41
N ALA A 450 9.55 30.85 -10.50
CA ALA A 450 10.12 32.06 -9.91
C ALA A 450 10.41 31.85 -8.42
N TYR A 451 11.15 32.78 -7.82
CA TYR A 451 11.31 32.84 -6.37
C TYR A 451 9.93 32.90 -5.69
N THR A 452 9.66 31.97 -4.78
CA THR A 452 8.36 31.92 -4.09
C THR A 452 8.41 32.43 -2.67
N GLY A 453 9.59 32.74 -2.13
CA GLY A 453 9.72 33.24 -0.75
C GLY A 453 10.24 32.21 0.25
N GLY A 454 10.46 30.96 -0.15
CA GLY A 454 10.92 29.90 0.77
C GLY A 454 10.64 28.49 0.25
N PRO A 455 11.22 27.46 0.92
CA PRO A 455 11.18 26.07 0.44
C PRO A 455 9.80 25.42 0.58
N THR A 456 8.92 25.98 1.39
CA THR A 456 7.54 25.49 1.60
C THR A 456 6.48 26.52 1.21
N ASN A 457 6.87 27.63 0.55
CA ASN A 457 5.91 28.59 -0.01
C ASN A 457 5.48 28.13 -1.41
N TYR A 458 4.56 27.18 -1.45
CA TYR A 458 4.19 26.47 -2.67
C TYR A 458 3.37 27.31 -3.65
N ARG A 459 3.56 27.05 -4.94
CA ARG A 459 2.77 27.58 -6.05
C ARG A 459 2.38 26.44 -6.98
N LEU A 460 1.09 26.34 -7.28
CA LEU A 460 0.60 25.46 -8.34
C LEU A 460 0.75 26.19 -9.68
N LEU A 461 1.50 25.59 -10.59
CA LEU A 461 1.62 26.03 -11.97
C LEU A 461 0.78 25.10 -12.85
N THR A 462 0.01 25.68 -13.77
CA THR A 462 -0.73 24.96 -14.81
C THR A 462 -0.23 25.46 -16.15
N VAL A 463 0.23 24.55 -17.01
CA VAL A 463 0.75 24.89 -18.34
C VAL A 463 0.14 24.01 -19.41
N PRO A 464 -0.15 24.55 -20.61
CA PRO A 464 -0.61 23.75 -21.73
C PRO A 464 0.52 22.85 -22.23
N LEU A 465 0.16 21.73 -22.84
CA LEU A 465 1.12 20.92 -23.57
C LEU A 465 1.51 21.57 -24.90
N LEU A 466 2.77 21.43 -25.27
CA LEU A 466 3.35 21.92 -26.52
C LEU A 466 3.11 20.95 -27.70
N ALA A 467 2.81 19.70 -27.39
CA ALA A 467 2.54 18.62 -28.33
C ALA A 467 1.44 17.70 -27.80
N LYS A 468 0.81 16.93 -28.69
CA LYS A 468 -0.13 15.88 -28.29
C LYS A 468 0.64 14.69 -27.75
N VAL A 469 0.27 14.22 -26.58
CA VAL A 469 0.88 13.06 -25.90
C VAL A 469 -0.18 12.00 -25.70
N HIS A 470 0.12 10.74 -26.02
CA HIS A 470 -0.78 9.59 -25.89
C HIS A 470 0.05 8.32 -25.67
N GLY A 471 -0.58 7.25 -25.17
CA GLY A 471 0.11 5.98 -24.90
C GLY A 471 1.08 6.05 -23.73
N VAL A 472 1.97 5.06 -23.65
CA VAL A 472 2.88 4.85 -22.52
C VAL A 472 4.28 5.39 -22.84
N HIS A 473 4.81 6.22 -21.95
CA HIS A 473 6.13 6.82 -22.07
C HIS A 473 6.83 6.87 -20.71
N ASP A 474 8.17 6.93 -20.73
CA ASP A 474 8.83 7.48 -19.54
C ASP A 474 8.64 9.00 -19.52
N LEU A 475 8.54 9.57 -18.33
CA LEU A 475 8.39 11.00 -18.13
C LEU A 475 9.63 11.56 -17.45
N CYS A 476 10.23 12.59 -18.04
CA CYS A 476 11.41 13.27 -17.51
C CYS A 476 11.11 14.72 -17.17
N PHE A 477 11.48 15.12 -15.95
CA PHE A 477 11.48 16.50 -15.50
C PHE A 477 12.90 17.02 -15.49
N VAL A 478 13.19 18.11 -16.19
CA VAL A 478 14.53 18.72 -16.24
C VAL A 478 14.47 20.15 -15.74
N ALA A 479 15.24 20.45 -14.71
CA ALA A 479 15.34 21.80 -14.16
C ALA A 479 16.40 22.61 -14.89
N ARG A 480 16.06 23.84 -15.25
CA ARG A 480 16.95 24.82 -15.88
C ARG A 480 16.86 26.15 -15.15
N GLY A 481 17.97 26.86 -15.05
CA GLY A 481 17.96 28.24 -14.60
C GLY A 481 19.31 28.74 -14.11
N ASP A 482 19.43 30.06 -14.06
CA ASP A 482 20.63 30.72 -13.57
C ASP A 482 20.46 31.01 -12.07
N SER A 483 21.49 30.69 -11.29
CA SER A 483 21.54 31.01 -9.87
C SER A 483 22.94 31.45 -9.43
N SER A 484 22.99 32.34 -8.44
CA SER A 484 24.25 32.78 -7.83
C SER A 484 24.25 32.48 -6.33
N PRO A 485 25.28 31.77 -5.81
CA PRO A 485 26.38 31.13 -6.58
C PRO A 485 25.87 29.97 -7.46
N ALA A 486 26.64 29.57 -8.48
CA ALA A 486 26.23 28.56 -9.48
C ALA A 486 25.85 27.18 -8.89
N GLN A 487 26.27 26.88 -7.66
CA GLN A 487 25.94 25.64 -6.94
C GLN A 487 24.60 25.71 -6.21
N ARG A 488 23.93 26.87 -6.23
CA ARG A 488 22.68 27.07 -5.50
C ARG A 488 21.54 26.31 -6.19
N ARG A 489 20.76 25.59 -5.39
CA ARG A 489 19.56 24.89 -5.85
C ARG A 489 18.53 25.89 -6.43
N LEU A 490 17.80 25.49 -7.45
CA LEU A 490 16.89 26.36 -8.18
C LEU A 490 15.52 26.43 -7.50
N PHE A 491 14.86 25.29 -7.37
CA PHE A 491 13.50 25.16 -6.85
C PHE A 491 13.21 23.72 -6.42
N ASN A 492 12.13 23.54 -5.68
CA ASN A 492 11.61 22.24 -5.30
C ASN A 492 10.41 21.87 -6.16
N ILE A 493 10.22 20.57 -6.37
CA ILE A 493 9.01 19.97 -6.94
C ILE A 493 8.40 19.08 -5.85
N THR A 494 7.13 19.27 -5.53
CA THR A 494 6.43 18.42 -4.55
C THR A 494 5.63 17.33 -5.25
N TRP A 495 4.79 17.70 -6.21
CA TRP A 495 3.91 16.77 -6.92
C TRP A 495 3.52 17.30 -8.29
N PHE A 496 2.96 16.43 -9.12
CA PHE A 496 2.42 16.77 -10.42
C PHE A 496 1.19 15.93 -10.79
N ARG A 497 0.48 16.36 -11.85
CA ARG A 497 -0.53 15.57 -12.57
C ARG A 497 -0.75 16.12 -13.98
N PHE A 498 -1.38 15.32 -14.83
CA PHE A 498 -1.92 15.78 -16.11
C PHE A 498 -3.45 15.84 -16.06
N THR A 499 -4.05 16.67 -16.91
CA THR A 499 -5.49 16.66 -17.20
C THR A 499 -5.75 15.96 -18.52
N ARG A 500 -6.88 15.25 -18.63
CA ARG A 500 -7.28 14.58 -19.88
C ARG A 500 -7.63 15.62 -20.95
N ALA A 501 -7.29 15.34 -22.20
CA ALA A 501 -7.86 16.05 -23.34
C ALA A 501 -9.34 15.67 -23.48
N GLU A 502 -10.20 16.67 -23.72
CA GLU A 502 -11.62 16.46 -24.04
C GLU A 502 -11.83 15.80 -25.41
#